data_AF-A0A4D7H8L8-F1
#
_entry.id   AF-A0A4D7H8L8-F1
#
_cell.length_a   1.000
_cell.length_b   1.000
_cell.length_c   1.000
_cell.angle_alpha   90.00
_cell.angle_beta   90.00
_cell.angle_gamma   90.00
#
_symmetry.space_group_name_H-M   'P 1'
#
loop_
_entity.id
_entity.type
_entity.pdbx_description
1 polymer ?
#
loop_
_entity_poly.entity_id
_entity_poly.type
_entity_poly.pdbx_seq_one_letter_code
_entity_poly.pdbx_strand_id
1 'polypeptide(L)'
;MAEDDRPTGRSSDAASLPRRDLLTAVVGVAGVSGLAGCLGLFDSDGSRGDGRTPDGGEVGGTPPSIVVWEDREGIVRAETENGPIESGRRPAAVIQAALDVSAQQAGIQNVEVVGNYTVSRPVHLQERTVLNLRNARLTAGGNHAVISVNSISQAAVVGGLLDGDNQSDGEQYLGVLALNNADQVVVDGTEVQNGGYYGVNLYECNDCVLNGIRAHDNFRHGIHPGADTEGRGYFNWLTHCITDNNGVDGVNDRGTTVPGESLDNAFYNCLSRNNGRSGFILDGGVGADEVAARFDVVGCRAYRNGSHGIQLTNCRVSAVNVVTRSNGQSGLLLNGGVQASILNPRSDDHSGPNAGGITIRSSDSAAPRHVVVYGGASTNNSHNVRIASGSNTGPITLRDIDLRGAERRPLWLGEDAPPELTVSNASGYRTTNRGDQTESGDGSASTFRWEHGLAEQPRSVSVTPATPAAAGPFSVTHDGDAIEVTYRTAPEQGDDNLRWWWSANAY
;
A
#
# COMPACT_ATOMS: atom_id res chain seq x y z
N MET A 1 -4.09 -19.07 6.07
CA MET A 1 -5.47 -19.48 5.73
C MET A 1 -6.35 -18.91 6.82
N ALA A 2 -6.95 -17.74 6.57
CA ALA A 2 -7.80 -17.03 7.52
C ALA A 2 -9.25 -17.22 7.09
N GLU A 3 -10.12 -17.56 8.04
CA GLU A 3 -11.57 -17.62 7.84
C GLU A 3 -12.10 -16.22 7.46
N ASP A 4 -13.11 -16.22 6.60
CA ASP A 4 -13.70 -15.05 5.95
C ASP A 4 -14.72 -14.39 6.88
N ASP A 5 -14.24 -13.68 7.91
CA ASP A 5 -15.07 -12.89 8.84
C ASP A 5 -15.53 -11.57 8.20
N ARG A 6 -16.26 -11.65 7.07
CA ARG A 6 -16.91 -10.46 6.49
C ARG A 6 -18.20 -10.14 7.27
N PRO A 7 -18.41 -8.89 7.76
CA PRO A 7 -19.64 -8.51 8.45
C PRO A 7 -20.85 -8.62 7.51
N THR A 8 -21.84 -9.44 7.89
CA THR A 8 -23.06 -9.70 7.07
C THR A 8 -24.19 -8.68 7.30
N GLY A 9 -23.88 -7.51 7.88
CA GLY A 9 -24.86 -6.54 8.35
C GLY A 9 -25.11 -5.35 7.43
N ARG A 10 -25.71 -5.53 6.24
CA ARG A 10 -26.44 -4.43 5.57
C ARG A 10 -27.63 -4.94 4.77
N SER A 11 -28.78 -4.30 4.99
CA SER A 11 -30.05 -4.58 4.28
C SER A 11 -29.97 -4.16 2.82
N SER A 12 -30.31 -5.07 1.92
CA SER A 12 -30.25 -4.97 0.45
C SER A 12 -31.32 -4.08 -0.21
N ASP A 13 -31.93 -3.11 0.49
CA ASP A 13 -33.23 -2.54 0.08
C ASP A 13 -33.17 -1.24 -0.72
N ALA A 14 -32.01 -0.87 -1.29
CA ALA A 14 -31.95 0.18 -2.31
C ALA A 14 -31.81 -0.46 -3.70
N ALA A 15 -32.82 -0.29 -4.54
CA ALA A 15 -32.78 -0.64 -5.96
C ALA A 15 -31.74 0.25 -6.68
N SER A 16 -30.46 -0.10 -6.53
CA SER A 16 -29.35 0.51 -7.22
C SER A 16 -29.30 -0.03 -8.66
N LEU A 17 -29.02 0.85 -9.63
CA LEU A 17 -28.59 0.40 -10.95
C LEU A 17 -27.36 -0.50 -10.77
N PRO A 18 -27.27 -1.65 -11.45
CA PRO A 18 -26.13 -2.54 -11.29
C PRO A 18 -24.84 -1.80 -11.63
N ARG A 19 -23.84 -1.85 -10.74
CA ARG A 19 -22.48 -1.25 -10.85
C ARG A 19 -21.84 -1.41 -12.24
N ARG A 20 -22.24 -2.48 -12.95
CA ARG A 20 -21.90 -2.77 -14.35
C ARG A 20 -22.25 -1.64 -15.31
N ASP A 21 -23.37 -0.93 -15.12
CA ASP A 21 -23.81 0.14 -16.03
C ASP A 21 -22.94 1.40 -15.90
N LEU A 22 -22.56 1.78 -14.67
CA LEU A 22 -21.62 2.88 -14.44
C LEU A 22 -20.23 2.52 -14.98
N LEU A 23 -19.74 1.32 -14.68
CA LEU A 23 -18.46 0.84 -15.22
C LEU A 23 -18.50 0.75 -16.75
N THR A 24 -19.62 0.35 -17.36
CA THR A 24 -19.76 0.29 -18.82
C THR A 24 -19.80 1.69 -19.42
N ALA A 25 -20.48 2.65 -18.78
CA ALA A 25 -20.48 4.05 -19.20
C ALA A 25 -19.07 4.65 -19.09
N VAL A 26 -18.33 4.40 -18.00
CA VAL A 26 -16.95 4.85 -17.84
C VAL A 26 -16.05 4.14 -18.85
N VAL A 27 -16.14 2.81 -19.04
CA VAL A 27 -15.30 2.04 -19.99
C VAL A 27 -15.55 2.45 -21.44
N GLY A 28 -16.81 2.68 -21.82
CA GLY A 28 -17.19 3.17 -23.15
C GLY A 28 -16.61 4.55 -23.44
N VAL A 29 -16.34 5.34 -22.38
CA VAL A 29 -15.70 6.65 -22.46
C VAL A 29 -14.17 6.55 -22.26
N ALA A 30 -13.66 5.58 -21.49
CA ALA A 30 -12.27 5.43 -21.01
C ALA A 30 -11.31 4.68 -21.92
N GLY A 31 -11.82 3.91 -22.87
CA GLY A 31 -10.97 2.98 -23.61
C GLY A 31 -10.61 1.78 -22.72
N VAL A 32 -10.60 0.61 -23.34
CA VAL A 32 -10.78 -0.70 -22.68
C VAL A 32 -9.61 -1.12 -21.78
N SER A 33 -8.45 -0.47 -21.86
CA SER A 33 -7.21 -1.00 -21.29
C SER A 33 -7.05 -0.89 -19.78
N GLY A 34 -7.72 0.08 -19.11
CA GLY A 34 -7.54 0.31 -17.66
C GLY A 34 -8.53 -0.46 -16.77
N LEU A 35 -9.80 -0.51 -17.18
CA LEU A 35 -10.93 -0.93 -16.32
C LEU A 35 -11.37 -2.39 -16.51
N ALA A 36 -10.96 -3.06 -17.60
CA ALA A 36 -11.29 -4.47 -17.83
C ALA A 36 -10.76 -5.39 -16.71
N GLY A 37 -9.64 -5.03 -16.07
CA GLY A 37 -9.09 -5.75 -14.92
C GLY A 37 -9.93 -5.61 -13.65
N CYS A 38 -10.58 -4.46 -13.43
CA CYS A 38 -11.49 -4.28 -12.30
C CYS A 38 -12.81 -5.03 -12.50
N LEU A 39 -13.31 -5.11 -13.75
CA LEU A 39 -14.55 -5.83 -14.07
C LEU A 39 -14.44 -7.35 -13.83
N GLY A 40 -13.28 -7.96 -14.08
CA GLY A 40 -13.07 -9.40 -13.88
C GLY A 40 -13.04 -9.87 -12.42
N LEU A 41 -12.87 -8.96 -11.47
CA LEU A 41 -12.81 -9.28 -10.03
C LEU A 41 -14.19 -9.36 -9.36
N PHE A 42 -15.27 -8.94 -10.04
CA PHE A 42 -16.61 -8.84 -9.47
C PHE A 42 -17.64 -9.78 -10.07
N ASP A 43 -17.30 -10.51 -11.15
CA ASP A 43 -18.20 -11.49 -11.78
C ASP A 43 -18.01 -12.88 -11.12
N SER A 44 -18.33 -12.99 -9.82
CA SER A 44 -18.35 -14.29 -9.12
C SER A 44 -19.69 -15.01 -9.18
N ASP A 45 -20.74 -14.37 -9.70
CA ASP A 45 -22.07 -14.98 -9.82
C ASP A 45 -22.36 -15.46 -11.25
N GLY A 46 -21.98 -16.71 -11.50
CA GLY A 46 -22.95 -17.67 -12.00
C GLY A 46 -23.44 -17.53 -13.45
N SER A 47 -22.61 -17.13 -14.42
CA SER A 47 -22.84 -17.57 -15.81
C SER A 47 -21.53 -17.85 -16.55
N ARG A 48 -21.26 -19.13 -16.80
CA ARG A 48 -20.20 -19.58 -17.72
C ARG A 48 -20.65 -19.27 -19.15
N GLY A 49 -20.46 -18.03 -19.57
CA GLY A 49 -20.46 -17.62 -20.98
C GLY A 49 -19.15 -18.04 -21.65
N ASP A 50 -19.25 -18.50 -22.89
CA ASP A 50 -18.18 -18.99 -23.74
C ASP A 50 -17.02 -17.99 -23.88
N GLY A 51 -15.79 -18.46 -23.59
CA GLY A 51 -14.56 -17.68 -23.56
C GLY A 51 -14.10 -17.16 -24.94
N ARG A 52 -14.90 -16.30 -25.56
CA ARG A 52 -14.47 -15.43 -26.64
C ARG A 52 -14.13 -14.07 -26.04
N THR A 53 -12.84 -13.77 -25.98
CA THR A 53 -12.35 -12.40 -25.86
C THR A 53 -13.00 -11.57 -26.98
N PRO A 54 -13.67 -10.44 -26.66
CA PRO A 54 -14.20 -9.56 -27.68
C PRO A 54 -13.05 -9.07 -28.57
N ASP A 55 -13.15 -9.34 -29.87
CA ASP A 55 -12.28 -8.74 -30.87
C ASP A 55 -12.42 -7.21 -30.75
N GLY A 56 -11.28 -6.51 -30.73
CA GLY A 56 -11.16 -5.06 -30.50
C GLY A 56 -11.75 -4.18 -31.59
N GLY A 57 -13.05 -4.33 -31.86
CA GLY A 57 -13.85 -3.36 -32.57
C GLY A 57 -13.93 -2.08 -31.74
N GLU A 58 -13.70 -0.95 -32.40
CA GLU A 58 -13.89 0.40 -31.88
C GLU A 58 -15.20 0.46 -31.10
N VAL A 59 -15.09 0.52 -29.77
CA VAL A 59 -16.23 0.83 -28.92
C VAL A 59 -16.56 2.28 -29.24
N GLY A 60 -17.51 2.47 -30.16
CA GLY A 60 -18.04 3.77 -30.53
C GLY A 60 -18.48 4.46 -29.25
N GLY A 61 -17.65 5.39 -28.77
CA GLY A 61 -17.98 6.21 -27.62
C GLY A 61 -19.34 6.85 -27.89
N THR A 62 -20.27 6.67 -26.97
CA THR A 62 -21.54 7.39 -27.02
C THR A 62 -21.20 8.87 -27.20
N PRO A 63 -21.66 9.54 -28.27
CA PRO A 63 -21.34 10.95 -28.49
C PRO A 63 -21.72 11.75 -27.24
N PRO A 64 -20.93 12.77 -26.86
CA PRO A 64 -21.24 13.57 -25.69
C PRO A 64 -22.66 14.13 -25.84
N SER A 65 -23.49 13.96 -24.80
CA SER A 65 -24.85 14.51 -24.83
C SER A 65 -24.86 16.01 -24.62
N ILE A 66 -23.81 16.54 -23.98
CA ILE A 66 -23.62 17.96 -23.72
C ILE A 66 -22.14 18.33 -23.93
N VAL A 67 -21.88 19.43 -24.64
CA VAL A 67 -20.52 19.96 -24.82
C VAL A 67 -20.43 21.38 -24.25
N VAL A 68 -19.36 21.65 -23.49
CA VAL A 68 -19.01 22.96 -22.94
C VAL A 68 -17.72 23.47 -23.58
N TRP A 69 -17.77 24.65 -24.21
CA TRP A 69 -16.65 25.23 -24.96
C TRP A 69 -16.64 26.76 -24.90
N GLU A 70 -15.49 27.38 -25.17
CA GLU A 70 -15.34 28.84 -25.24
C GLU A 70 -15.29 29.31 -26.70
N ASP A 71 -16.11 30.30 -27.05
CA ASP A 71 -16.11 30.88 -28.38
C ASP A 71 -15.02 31.94 -28.58
N ARG A 72 -14.91 32.48 -29.80
CA ARG A 72 -13.89 33.49 -30.15
C ARG A 72 -14.04 34.81 -29.39
N GLU A 73 -15.17 35.05 -28.73
CA GLU A 73 -15.45 36.26 -27.96
C GLU A 73 -15.17 36.06 -26.45
N GLY A 74 -14.67 34.87 -26.07
CA GLY A 74 -14.45 34.47 -24.69
C GLY A 74 -15.77 34.23 -23.93
N ILE A 75 -16.82 33.81 -24.63
CA ILE A 75 -18.08 33.37 -24.02
C ILE A 75 -18.05 31.84 -23.93
N VAL A 76 -18.18 31.32 -22.72
CA VAL A 76 -18.35 29.88 -22.49
C VAL A 76 -19.79 29.50 -22.81
N ARG A 77 -19.99 28.43 -23.55
CA ARG A 77 -21.27 27.92 -24.02
C ARG A 77 -21.42 26.47 -23.62
N ALA A 78 -22.62 26.09 -23.21
CA ALA A 78 -23.05 24.70 -23.05
C ALA A 78 -24.17 24.43 -24.04
N GLU A 79 -24.09 23.34 -24.80
CA GLU A 79 -25.11 22.98 -25.79
C GLU A 79 -25.26 21.47 -25.95
N THR A 80 -26.43 21.06 -26.44
CA THR A 80 -26.75 19.69 -26.85
C THR A 80 -26.99 19.66 -28.36
N GLU A 81 -27.20 18.48 -28.92
CA GLU A 81 -27.71 18.35 -30.30
C GLU A 81 -29.05 19.07 -30.53
N ASN A 82 -29.85 19.27 -29.48
CA ASN A 82 -31.17 19.88 -29.53
C ASN A 82 -31.13 21.41 -29.30
N GLY A 83 -29.95 21.99 -29.12
CA GLY A 83 -29.75 23.43 -28.97
C GLY A 83 -29.02 23.85 -27.69
N PRO A 84 -28.95 25.18 -27.45
CA PRO A 84 -28.18 25.76 -26.36
C PRO A 84 -28.80 25.48 -24.98
N ILE A 85 -27.95 25.27 -23.98
CA ILE A 85 -28.33 25.15 -22.57
C ILE A 85 -28.07 26.48 -21.84
N GLU A 86 -26.83 26.95 -21.87
CA GLU A 86 -26.38 28.12 -21.10
C GLU A 86 -25.20 28.80 -21.79
N SER A 87 -25.02 30.10 -21.59
CA SER A 87 -23.83 30.81 -22.06
C SER A 87 -23.45 32.01 -21.19
N GLY A 88 -22.15 32.24 -21.00
CA GLY A 88 -21.67 33.38 -20.25
C GLY A 88 -20.16 33.41 -20.02
N ARG A 89 -19.69 34.48 -19.36
CA ARG A 89 -18.26 34.67 -19.02
C ARG A 89 -17.85 34.02 -17.70
N ARG A 90 -18.71 33.19 -17.09
CA ARG A 90 -18.44 32.51 -15.82
C ARG A 90 -18.41 31.01 -16.06
N PRO A 91 -17.23 30.43 -16.37
CA PRO A 91 -17.12 29.03 -16.79
C PRO A 91 -17.78 28.06 -15.80
N ALA A 92 -17.56 28.25 -14.49
CA ALA A 92 -18.16 27.41 -13.45
C ALA A 92 -19.70 27.39 -13.49
N ALA A 93 -20.35 28.50 -13.86
CA ALA A 93 -21.81 28.55 -13.97
C ALA A 93 -22.32 27.81 -15.20
N VAL A 94 -21.63 27.95 -16.33
CA VAL A 94 -21.99 27.28 -17.58
C VAL A 94 -21.78 25.76 -17.47
N ILE A 95 -20.66 25.33 -16.89
CA ILE A 95 -20.39 23.90 -16.62
C ILE A 95 -21.43 23.34 -15.64
N GLN A 96 -21.80 24.08 -14.58
CA GLN A 96 -22.83 23.62 -13.64
C GLN A 96 -24.18 23.44 -14.34
N ALA A 97 -24.62 24.39 -15.16
CA ALA A 97 -25.88 24.27 -15.89
C ALA A 97 -25.91 23.04 -16.82
N ALA A 98 -24.79 22.71 -17.46
CA ALA A 98 -24.64 21.49 -18.24
C ALA A 98 -24.84 20.23 -17.38
N LEU A 99 -24.19 20.14 -16.22
CA LEU A 99 -24.35 19.02 -15.29
C LEU A 99 -25.78 18.92 -14.73
N ASP A 100 -26.42 20.05 -14.43
CA ASP A 100 -27.78 20.07 -13.90
C ASP A 100 -28.79 19.57 -14.95
N VAL A 101 -28.63 19.94 -16.23
CA VAL A 101 -29.43 19.39 -17.34
C VAL A 101 -29.13 17.91 -17.56
N SER A 102 -27.85 17.51 -17.50
CA SER A 102 -27.41 16.13 -17.61
C SER A 102 -28.09 15.23 -16.58
N ALA A 103 -28.19 15.68 -15.32
CA ALA A 103 -28.78 14.92 -14.22
C ALA A 103 -30.32 14.75 -14.33
N GLN A 104 -30.99 15.59 -15.11
CA GLN A 104 -32.45 15.51 -15.34
C GLN A 104 -32.81 14.51 -16.44
N GLN A 105 -31.85 14.13 -17.29
CA GLN A 105 -32.08 13.19 -18.38
C GLN A 105 -32.04 11.74 -17.88
N ALA A 106 -32.76 10.84 -18.56
CA ALA A 106 -32.72 9.43 -18.22
C ALA A 106 -31.36 8.82 -18.58
N GLY A 107 -30.82 7.99 -17.68
CA GLY A 107 -29.53 7.31 -17.88
C GLY A 107 -28.34 8.09 -17.32
N ILE A 108 -27.13 7.61 -17.62
CA ILE A 108 -25.89 8.31 -17.29
C ILE A 108 -25.51 9.15 -18.51
N GLN A 109 -25.37 10.45 -18.30
CA GLN A 109 -25.11 11.41 -19.36
C GLN A 109 -23.70 11.99 -19.26
N ASN A 110 -23.10 12.29 -20.42
CA ASN A 110 -21.71 12.71 -20.54
C ASN A 110 -21.65 14.20 -20.89
N VAL A 111 -21.09 14.99 -19.97
CA VAL A 111 -20.77 16.40 -20.16
C VAL A 111 -19.30 16.52 -20.51
N GLU A 112 -19.00 16.80 -21.78
CA GLU A 112 -17.64 17.06 -22.24
C GLU A 112 -17.30 18.55 -22.07
N VAL A 113 -16.20 18.83 -21.40
CA VAL A 113 -15.65 20.18 -21.28
C VAL A 113 -14.37 20.28 -22.11
N VAL A 114 -14.27 21.33 -22.91
CA VAL A 114 -13.14 21.57 -23.82
C VAL A 114 -12.55 22.95 -23.55
N GLY A 115 -11.25 23.03 -23.28
CA GLY A 115 -10.53 24.30 -23.10
C GLY A 115 -9.97 24.53 -21.69
N ASN A 116 -9.44 25.72 -21.45
CA ASN A 116 -8.81 26.08 -20.18
C ASN A 116 -9.66 27.10 -19.45
N TYR A 117 -10.09 26.79 -18.23
CA TYR A 117 -11.01 27.63 -17.48
C TYR A 117 -10.50 27.90 -16.07
N THR A 118 -10.59 29.16 -15.65
CA THR A 118 -10.52 29.52 -14.23
C THR A 118 -11.94 29.50 -13.66
N VAL A 119 -12.18 28.67 -12.66
CA VAL A 119 -13.49 28.53 -12.00
C VAL A 119 -13.52 29.38 -10.74
N SER A 120 -14.48 30.31 -10.64
CA SER A 120 -14.60 31.23 -9.48
C SER A 120 -15.35 30.64 -8.28
N ARG A 121 -15.80 29.38 -8.40
CA ARG A 121 -16.46 28.56 -7.37
C ARG A 121 -16.31 27.09 -7.76
N PRO A 122 -16.50 26.14 -6.83
CA PRO A 122 -16.51 24.73 -7.19
C PRO A 122 -17.57 24.40 -8.25
N VAL A 123 -17.23 23.50 -9.16
CA VAL A 123 -18.20 22.79 -9.99
C VAL A 123 -18.69 21.58 -9.18
N HIS A 124 -19.99 21.54 -8.90
CA HIS A 124 -20.59 20.45 -8.15
C HIS A 124 -21.03 19.35 -9.11
N LEU A 125 -20.41 18.18 -8.97
CA LEU A 125 -20.82 17.00 -9.71
C LEU A 125 -22.23 16.58 -9.26
N GLN A 126 -23.02 16.08 -10.20
CA GLN A 126 -24.38 15.62 -9.93
C GLN A 126 -24.43 14.08 -9.98
N GLU A 127 -25.37 13.51 -9.23
CA GLU A 127 -25.63 12.06 -9.27
C GLU A 127 -25.93 11.60 -10.71
N ARG A 128 -25.40 10.43 -11.10
CA ARG A 128 -25.59 9.84 -12.43
C ARG A 128 -25.09 10.70 -13.61
N THR A 129 -24.06 11.51 -13.37
CA THR A 129 -23.39 12.28 -14.44
C THR A 129 -21.93 11.87 -14.63
N VAL A 130 -21.43 12.03 -15.84
CA VAL A 130 -20.02 11.90 -16.19
C VAL A 130 -19.51 13.27 -16.61
N LEU A 131 -18.54 13.81 -15.87
CA LEU A 131 -17.80 15.01 -16.25
C LEU A 131 -16.52 14.60 -16.97
N ASN A 132 -16.50 14.73 -18.28
CA ASN A 132 -15.36 14.39 -19.12
C ASN A 132 -14.51 15.64 -19.41
N LEU A 133 -13.28 15.63 -18.90
CA LEU A 133 -12.32 16.72 -18.92
C LEU A 133 -11.08 16.40 -19.73
N ARG A 134 -11.05 15.33 -20.54
CA ARG A 134 -9.84 14.95 -21.29
C ARG A 134 -9.23 16.08 -22.12
N ASN A 135 -10.07 16.97 -22.60
CA ASN A 135 -9.70 18.13 -23.42
C ASN A 135 -9.73 19.44 -22.62
N ALA A 136 -9.68 19.37 -21.29
CA ALA A 136 -9.84 20.52 -20.42
C ALA A 136 -8.81 20.62 -19.28
N ARG A 137 -8.56 21.88 -18.90
CA ARG A 137 -7.92 22.26 -17.65
C ARG A 137 -8.87 23.14 -16.86
N LEU A 138 -9.10 22.79 -15.61
CA LEU A 138 -9.85 23.62 -14.67
C LEU A 138 -8.91 24.10 -13.56
N THR A 139 -8.81 25.42 -13.39
CA THR A 139 -7.96 26.06 -12.37
C THR A 139 -8.84 26.77 -11.35
N ALA A 140 -8.57 26.59 -10.06
CA ALA A 140 -9.28 27.31 -9.00
C ALA A 140 -9.00 28.81 -9.11
N GLY A 141 -10.03 29.66 -9.11
CA GLY A 141 -9.90 31.12 -9.08
C GLY A 141 -9.84 31.71 -7.67
N GLY A 142 -9.59 30.86 -6.65
CA GLY A 142 -9.59 31.23 -5.24
C GLY A 142 -9.48 30.00 -4.33
N ASN A 143 -9.77 30.19 -3.04
CA ASN A 143 -9.58 29.19 -2.00
C ASN A 143 -10.77 28.21 -1.92
N HIS A 144 -11.02 27.46 -2.98
CA HIS A 144 -12.06 26.44 -3.03
C HIS A 144 -11.65 25.26 -3.92
N ALA A 145 -12.29 24.10 -3.74
CA ALA A 145 -12.11 22.97 -4.64
C ALA A 145 -12.45 23.34 -6.10
N VAL A 146 -11.76 22.75 -7.07
CA VAL A 146 -12.10 22.89 -8.49
C VAL A 146 -13.38 22.11 -8.78
N ILE A 147 -13.41 20.86 -8.32
CA ILE A 147 -14.58 19.98 -8.38
C ILE A 147 -14.93 19.50 -6.99
N SER A 148 -16.22 19.51 -6.69
CA SER A 148 -16.78 19.03 -5.44
C SER A 148 -17.84 17.97 -5.72
N VAL A 149 -17.73 16.83 -5.06
CA VAL A 149 -18.62 15.68 -5.15
C VAL A 149 -19.14 15.41 -3.75
N ASN A 150 -20.34 15.88 -3.42
CA ASN A 150 -20.84 15.85 -2.04
C ASN A 150 -22.19 15.13 -1.96
N SER A 151 -22.29 14.10 -1.13
CA SER A 151 -23.56 13.43 -0.83
C SER A 151 -24.30 12.95 -2.09
N ILE A 152 -23.56 12.46 -3.08
CA ILE A 152 -24.12 11.85 -4.30
C ILE A 152 -23.59 10.44 -4.49
N SER A 153 -24.28 9.67 -5.33
CA SER A 153 -23.78 8.38 -5.79
C SER A 153 -23.64 8.32 -7.32
N GLN A 154 -22.93 7.29 -7.80
CA GLN A 154 -22.94 6.89 -9.22
C GLN A 154 -22.54 7.99 -10.20
N ALA A 155 -21.46 8.71 -9.93
CA ALA A 155 -20.97 9.76 -10.81
C ALA A 155 -19.51 9.50 -11.22
N ALA A 156 -19.04 10.20 -12.25
CA ALA A 156 -17.64 10.07 -12.67
C ALA A 156 -16.99 11.39 -13.08
N VAL A 157 -15.69 11.49 -12.83
CA VAL A 157 -14.78 12.52 -13.36
C VAL A 157 -13.73 11.81 -14.21
N VAL A 158 -13.54 12.27 -15.46
CA VAL A 158 -12.72 11.52 -16.42
C VAL A 158 -11.75 12.44 -17.14
N GLY A 159 -10.45 12.18 -16.99
CA GLY A 159 -9.37 12.91 -17.65
C GLY A 159 -9.13 14.32 -17.10
N GLY A 160 -8.33 15.09 -17.85
CA GLY A 160 -8.11 16.51 -17.61
C GLY A 160 -7.11 16.84 -16.52
N LEU A 161 -6.84 18.13 -16.41
CA LEU A 161 -5.98 18.72 -15.38
C LEU A 161 -6.81 19.60 -14.44
N LEU A 162 -6.78 19.27 -13.15
CA LEU A 162 -7.34 20.10 -12.09
C LEU A 162 -6.19 20.79 -11.33
N ASP A 163 -6.25 22.10 -11.22
CA ASP A 163 -5.17 22.91 -10.66
C ASP A 163 -5.66 23.80 -9.52
N GLY A 164 -5.04 23.67 -8.34
CA GLY A 164 -5.33 24.47 -7.16
C GLY A 164 -4.77 25.91 -7.18
N ASP A 165 -4.09 26.33 -8.24
CA ASP A 165 -3.50 27.67 -8.42
C ASP A 165 -2.38 28.01 -7.40
N ASN A 166 -1.49 27.03 -7.18
CA ASN A 166 -0.26 27.16 -6.39
C ASN A 166 -0.45 27.73 -4.96
N GLN A 167 -1.33 27.09 -4.19
CA GLN A 167 -1.53 27.41 -2.77
C GLN A 167 -0.24 27.13 -1.98
N SER A 168 0.20 28.08 -1.16
CA SER A 168 1.60 28.13 -0.67
C SER A 168 1.83 27.85 0.82
N ASP A 169 0.77 27.83 1.65
CA ASP A 169 0.90 27.71 3.11
C ASP A 169 0.15 26.51 3.71
N GLY A 170 -0.73 25.88 2.92
CA GLY A 170 -1.62 24.82 3.32
C GLY A 170 -2.53 25.11 4.50
N GLU A 171 -2.85 26.37 4.76
CA GLU A 171 -3.83 26.72 5.78
C GLU A 171 -5.27 26.56 5.26
N GLN A 172 -5.48 26.51 3.95
CA GLN A 172 -6.82 26.56 3.37
C GLN A 172 -7.59 25.20 3.39
N TYR A 173 -6.98 24.11 3.87
CA TYR A 173 -7.57 22.75 3.81
C TYR A 173 -8.15 22.37 2.42
N LEU A 174 -7.59 22.98 1.37
CA LEU A 174 -8.12 22.87 0.02
C LEU A 174 -7.78 21.50 -0.57
N GLY A 175 -8.82 20.72 -0.89
CA GLY A 175 -8.76 19.60 -1.82
C GLY A 175 -9.10 20.09 -3.22
N VAL A 176 -8.20 19.94 -4.20
CA VAL A 176 -8.47 20.37 -5.58
C VAL A 176 -9.64 19.59 -6.17
N LEU A 177 -9.66 18.28 -5.94
CA LEU A 177 -10.80 17.40 -6.15
C LEU A 177 -11.29 16.89 -4.80
N ALA A 178 -12.48 17.32 -4.39
CA ALA A 178 -13.05 16.96 -3.09
C ALA A 178 -14.25 16.03 -3.27
N LEU A 179 -14.12 14.78 -2.80
CA LEU A 179 -15.21 13.83 -2.66
C LEU A 179 -15.53 13.71 -1.17
N ASN A 180 -16.77 14.05 -0.80
CA ASN A 180 -17.23 14.02 0.59
C ASN A 180 -18.56 13.26 0.67
N ASN A 181 -18.64 12.26 1.53
CA ASN A 181 -19.87 11.49 1.72
C ASN A 181 -20.47 10.97 0.39
N ALA A 182 -19.61 10.54 -0.53
CA ALA A 182 -20.01 10.08 -1.86
C ALA A 182 -19.82 8.57 -2.03
N ASP A 183 -20.67 7.93 -2.82
CA ASP A 183 -20.67 6.48 -3.00
C ASP A 183 -20.56 6.11 -4.48
N GLN A 184 -19.79 5.06 -4.79
CA GLN A 184 -19.67 4.55 -6.17
C GLN A 184 -19.24 5.64 -7.17
N VAL A 185 -18.34 6.54 -6.76
CA VAL A 185 -17.78 7.57 -7.63
C VAL A 185 -16.53 7.04 -8.31
N VAL A 186 -16.40 7.28 -9.61
CA VAL A 186 -15.21 6.92 -10.39
C VAL A 186 -14.44 8.17 -10.77
N VAL A 187 -13.14 8.19 -10.49
CA VAL A 187 -12.21 9.20 -10.99
C VAL A 187 -11.16 8.48 -11.83
N ASP A 188 -11.09 8.81 -13.11
CA ASP A 188 -10.24 8.06 -14.07
C ASP A 188 -9.33 9.00 -14.87
N GLY A 189 -8.03 8.73 -14.86
CA GLY A 189 -7.03 9.43 -15.69
C GLY A 189 -6.93 10.95 -15.43
N THR A 190 -7.33 11.42 -14.25
CA THR A 190 -7.30 12.83 -13.88
C THR A 190 -5.95 13.21 -13.27
N GLU A 191 -5.36 14.32 -13.75
CA GLU A 191 -4.18 14.94 -13.13
C GLU A 191 -4.64 16.04 -12.16
N VAL A 192 -4.03 16.08 -10.98
CA VAL A 192 -4.38 17.01 -9.91
C VAL A 192 -3.12 17.61 -9.31
N GLN A 193 -3.02 18.93 -9.31
CA GLN A 193 -1.81 19.62 -8.82
C GLN A 193 -2.07 20.88 -8.02
N ASN A 194 -1.03 21.33 -7.32
CA ASN A 194 -0.97 22.61 -6.65
C ASN A 194 -2.07 22.82 -5.58
N GLY A 195 -2.56 21.74 -4.98
CA GLY A 195 -3.53 21.78 -3.90
C GLY A 195 -2.94 22.37 -2.63
N GLY A 196 -3.74 23.15 -1.91
CA GLY A 196 -3.33 23.73 -0.62
C GLY A 196 -3.15 22.69 0.47
N TYR A 197 -3.97 21.64 0.50
CA TYR A 197 -3.82 20.59 1.51
C TYR A 197 -3.85 19.21 0.89
N TYR A 198 -4.81 18.95 0.02
CA TYR A 198 -4.95 17.68 -0.67
C TYR A 198 -4.99 17.92 -2.19
N GLY A 199 -4.36 17.04 -2.96
CA GLY A 199 -4.72 16.91 -4.38
C GLY A 199 -6.15 16.38 -4.48
N VAL A 200 -6.34 15.13 -4.07
CA VAL A 200 -7.65 14.47 -3.98
C VAL A 200 -8.00 14.21 -2.52
N ASN A 201 -9.12 14.75 -2.05
CA ASN A 201 -9.69 14.43 -0.74
C ASN A 201 -10.82 13.42 -0.95
N LEU A 202 -10.63 12.17 -0.49
CA LEU A 202 -11.61 11.07 -0.61
C LEU A 202 -12.19 10.80 0.78
N TYR A 203 -12.98 11.75 1.26
CA TYR A 203 -13.42 11.80 2.64
C TYR A 203 -14.81 11.20 2.82
N GLU A 204 -14.92 10.26 3.76
CA GLU A 204 -16.16 9.54 4.03
C GLU A 204 -16.77 8.96 2.76
N CYS A 205 -15.98 8.34 1.88
CA CYS A 205 -16.48 7.75 0.64
C CYS A 205 -16.58 6.24 0.73
N ASN A 206 -17.54 5.64 0.03
CA ASN A 206 -17.60 4.18 -0.13
C ASN A 206 -17.57 3.77 -1.59
N ASP A 207 -17.02 2.58 -1.85
CA ASP A 207 -17.07 1.92 -3.16
C ASP A 207 -16.53 2.79 -4.32
N CYS A 208 -15.67 3.77 -4.02
CA CYS A 208 -15.13 4.68 -5.03
C CYS A 208 -13.90 4.08 -5.69
N VAL A 209 -13.69 4.41 -6.96
CA VAL A 209 -12.55 3.95 -7.75
C VAL A 209 -11.75 5.14 -8.24
N LEU A 210 -10.49 5.23 -7.82
CA LEU A 210 -9.52 6.20 -8.33
C LEU A 210 -8.52 5.43 -9.21
N ASN A 211 -8.62 5.60 -10.52
CA ASN A 211 -7.77 4.90 -11.48
C ASN A 211 -6.91 5.88 -12.26
N GLY A 212 -5.60 5.61 -12.35
CA GLY A 212 -4.70 6.42 -13.18
C GLY A 212 -4.59 7.88 -12.75
N ILE A 213 -4.86 8.19 -11.47
CA ILE A 213 -4.75 9.56 -10.95
C ILE A 213 -3.28 9.94 -10.85
N ARG A 214 -2.95 11.15 -11.28
CA ARG A 214 -1.63 11.74 -11.06
C ARG A 214 -1.75 12.94 -10.12
N ALA A 215 -1.41 12.77 -8.85
CA ALA A 215 -1.47 13.84 -7.85
C ALA A 215 -0.07 14.34 -7.48
N HIS A 216 0.26 15.59 -7.80
CA HIS A 216 1.61 16.12 -7.59
C HIS A 216 1.67 17.59 -7.22
N ASP A 217 2.81 18.01 -6.67
CA ASP A 217 3.07 19.41 -6.28
C ASP A 217 2.00 19.97 -5.32
N ASN A 218 1.35 19.10 -4.54
CA ASN A 218 0.40 19.52 -3.52
C ASN A 218 1.16 19.83 -2.23
N PHE A 219 0.72 20.87 -1.52
CA PHE A 219 1.44 21.36 -0.36
C PHE A 219 1.51 20.33 0.80
N ARG A 220 0.48 19.48 1.02
CA ARG A 220 0.60 18.31 1.92
C ARG A 220 0.50 16.97 1.21
N HIS A 221 -0.71 16.50 0.95
CA HIS A 221 -0.93 15.12 0.52
C HIS A 221 -1.40 15.04 -0.93
N GLY A 222 -0.96 14.00 -1.65
CA GLY A 222 -1.45 13.73 -3.00
C GLY A 222 -2.91 13.24 -2.97
N ILE A 223 -3.15 12.10 -2.33
CA ILE A 223 -4.48 11.49 -2.18
C ILE A 223 -4.74 11.18 -0.70
N HIS A 224 -5.90 11.60 -0.19
CA HIS A 224 -6.24 11.47 1.23
C HIS A 224 -7.61 10.80 1.44
N PRO A 225 -7.64 9.46 1.55
CA PRO A 225 -8.79 8.73 2.05
C PRO A 225 -8.92 8.83 3.58
N GLY A 226 -10.14 8.72 4.09
CA GLY A 226 -10.40 8.59 5.52
C GLY A 226 -11.87 8.78 5.87
N ALA A 227 -12.26 8.43 7.09
CA ALA A 227 -13.64 8.61 7.57
C ALA A 227 -13.69 8.95 9.06
N ASP A 228 -14.66 9.79 9.45
CA ASP A 228 -15.02 10.04 10.87
C ASP A 228 -16.46 9.61 11.20
N THR A 229 -17.15 9.02 10.23
CA THR A 229 -18.57 8.68 10.31
C THR A 229 -18.77 7.17 10.15
N GLU A 230 -19.62 6.59 11.01
CA GLU A 230 -19.99 5.18 10.98
C GLU A 230 -20.56 4.81 9.59
N GLY A 231 -20.17 3.65 9.06
CA GLY A 231 -20.62 3.21 7.74
C GLY A 231 -20.03 4.01 6.55
N ARG A 232 -18.96 4.80 6.75
CA ARG A 232 -18.16 5.46 5.70
C ARG A 232 -16.68 4.99 5.63
N GLY A 233 -16.06 5.15 4.46
CA GLY A 233 -14.63 4.90 4.24
C GLY A 233 -14.28 3.53 3.64
N TYR A 234 -15.28 2.73 3.24
CA TYR A 234 -15.09 1.31 2.87
C TYR A 234 -14.93 1.09 1.36
N PHE A 235 -14.22 0.02 1.01
CA PHE A 235 -14.16 -0.50 -0.36
C PHE A 235 -13.70 0.52 -1.41
N ASN A 236 -12.83 1.45 -1.01
CA ASN A 236 -12.23 2.41 -1.93
C ASN A 236 -10.99 1.81 -2.59
N TRP A 237 -10.92 1.92 -3.91
CA TRP A 237 -9.92 1.24 -4.72
C TRP A 237 -9.06 2.26 -5.46
N LEU A 238 -7.77 2.26 -5.19
CA LEU A 238 -6.78 3.09 -5.87
C LEU A 238 -5.93 2.21 -6.77
N THR A 239 -6.02 2.43 -8.08
CA THR A 239 -5.33 1.62 -9.09
C THR A 239 -4.48 2.50 -9.99
N HIS A 240 -3.23 2.10 -10.24
CA HIS A 240 -2.32 2.79 -11.17
C HIS A 240 -2.12 4.28 -10.86
N CYS A 241 -2.33 4.70 -9.62
CA CYS A 241 -2.18 6.10 -9.23
C CYS A 241 -0.70 6.45 -9.06
N ILE A 242 -0.34 7.67 -9.43
CA ILE A 242 1.00 8.25 -9.27
C ILE A 242 0.89 9.44 -8.33
N THR A 243 1.67 9.43 -7.25
CA THR A 243 1.81 10.57 -6.35
C THR A 243 3.28 11.02 -6.34
N ASP A 244 3.54 12.29 -6.64
CA ASP A 244 4.90 12.79 -6.87
C ASP A 244 5.08 14.19 -6.27
N ASN A 245 6.21 14.44 -5.61
CA ASN A 245 6.59 15.77 -5.14
C ASN A 245 5.53 16.48 -4.26
N ASN A 246 4.78 15.74 -3.44
CA ASN A 246 3.87 16.34 -2.47
C ASN A 246 4.64 16.73 -1.19
N GLY A 247 4.28 17.84 -0.56
CA GLY A 247 5.04 18.40 0.55
C GLY A 247 5.08 17.53 1.81
N VAL A 248 4.14 16.59 1.97
CA VAL A 248 4.13 15.63 3.08
C VAL A 248 4.03 14.19 2.58
N ASP A 249 2.87 13.70 2.14
CA ASP A 249 2.71 12.27 1.81
C ASP A 249 2.14 12.09 0.41
N GLY A 250 2.50 10.99 -0.26
CA GLY A 250 1.87 10.65 -1.53
C GLY A 250 0.41 10.24 -1.33
N VAL A 251 0.21 9.10 -0.67
CA VAL A 251 -1.10 8.61 -0.23
C VAL A 251 -1.14 8.57 1.30
N ASN A 252 -2.16 9.16 1.90
CA ASN A 252 -2.37 9.15 3.35
C ASN A 252 -3.81 8.71 3.64
N ASP A 253 -4.03 7.39 3.72
CA ASP A 253 -5.27 6.82 4.23
C ASP A 253 -5.19 6.82 5.75
N ARG A 254 -5.91 7.75 6.37
CA ARG A 254 -5.84 7.97 7.82
C ARG A 254 -6.70 7.01 8.64
N GLY A 255 -7.34 6.05 7.99
CA GLY A 255 -8.21 5.12 8.68
C GLY A 255 -9.56 5.73 9.06
N THR A 256 -10.16 5.14 10.10
CA THR A 256 -11.42 5.60 10.67
C THR A 256 -11.22 6.11 12.09
N THR A 257 -11.91 7.17 12.48
CA THR A 257 -11.99 7.57 13.90
C THR A 257 -13.12 6.88 14.65
N VAL A 258 -13.91 6.03 13.97
CA VAL A 258 -15.03 5.31 14.56
C VAL A 258 -14.53 3.98 15.11
N PRO A 259 -14.62 3.74 16.43
CA PRO A 259 -14.15 2.49 17.03
C PRO A 259 -14.91 1.26 16.50
N GLY A 260 -14.16 0.18 16.20
CA GLY A 260 -14.71 -1.12 15.80
C GLY A 260 -15.12 -1.24 14.32
N GLU A 261 -15.05 -0.15 13.57
CA GLU A 261 -15.32 -0.15 12.14
C GLU A 261 -14.15 -0.71 11.35
N SER A 262 -14.38 -1.49 10.29
CA SER A 262 -13.30 -2.14 9.51
C SER A 262 -13.20 -1.60 8.09
N LEU A 263 -12.31 -0.65 7.81
CA LEU A 263 -12.11 -0.18 6.43
C LEU A 263 -11.53 -1.29 5.56
N ASP A 264 -12.02 -1.46 4.34
CA ASP A 264 -11.55 -2.50 3.39
C ASP A 264 -11.05 -1.84 2.10
N ASN A 265 -10.03 -0.98 2.22
CA ASN A 265 -9.48 -0.21 1.08
C ASN A 265 -8.34 -0.96 0.41
N ALA A 266 -8.16 -0.73 -0.90
CA ALA A 266 -7.19 -1.46 -1.69
C ALA A 266 -6.35 -0.56 -2.62
N PHE A 267 -5.06 -0.88 -2.72
CA PHE A 267 -4.05 -0.12 -3.45
C PHE A 267 -3.30 -1.06 -4.40
N TYR A 268 -3.48 -0.84 -5.70
CA TYR A 268 -2.97 -1.74 -6.75
C TYR A 268 -2.08 -0.99 -7.73
N ASN A 269 -0.84 -1.45 -7.88
CA ASN A 269 0.12 -0.94 -8.86
C ASN A 269 0.35 0.59 -8.79
N CYS A 270 0.19 1.18 -7.61
CA CYS A 270 0.41 2.60 -7.40
C CYS A 270 1.91 2.92 -7.26
N LEU A 271 2.29 4.12 -7.68
CA LEU A 271 3.64 4.66 -7.54
C LEU A 271 3.60 5.92 -6.69
N SER A 272 4.45 5.99 -5.68
CA SER A 272 4.62 7.17 -4.84
C SER A 272 6.09 7.56 -4.74
N ARG A 273 6.45 8.81 -5.04
CA ARG A 273 7.86 9.22 -5.01
C ARG A 273 8.09 10.69 -4.66
N ASN A 274 9.29 10.97 -4.17
CA ASN A 274 9.78 12.33 -3.88
C ASN A 274 8.86 13.14 -2.93
N ASN A 275 8.06 12.50 -2.09
CA ASN A 275 7.21 13.22 -1.14
C ASN A 275 8.02 13.61 0.10
N GLY A 276 7.64 14.72 0.75
CA GLY A 276 8.41 15.29 1.86
C GLY A 276 8.56 14.37 3.08
N ARG A 277 7.64 13.43 3.28
CA ARG A 277 7.63 12.45 4.37
C ARG A 277 7.47 11.02 3.87
N SER A 278 6.28 10.56 3.51
CA SER A 278 6.07 9.13 3.20
C SER A 278 5.47 8.92 1.82
N GLY A 279 5.78 7.76 1.22
CA GLY A 279 5.14 7.37 -0.03
C GLY A 279 3.67 7.01 0.18
N PHE A 280 3.44 6.05 1.08
CA PHE A 280 2.12 5.62 1.54
C PHE A 280 2.08 5.64 3.06
N ILE A 281 1.01 6.17 3.63
CA ILE A 281 0.63 5.99 5.03
C ILE A 281 -0.75 5.35 5.03
N LEU A 282 -0.84 4.16 5.58
CA LEU A 282 -2.07 3.41 5.76
C LEU A 282 -2.24 3.19 7.26
N ASP A 283 -3.12 3.98 7.86
CA ASP A 283 -3.42 3.97 9.28
C ASP A 283 -4.78 3.30 9.51
N GLY A 284 -4.90 2.48 10.55
CA GLY A 284 -6.19 1.94 10.99
C GLY A 284 -7.05 2.97 11.70
N GLY A 285 -6.46 4.07 12.17
CA GLY A 285 -7.16 5.13 12.90
C GLY A 285 -7.19 4.88 14.41
N VAL A 286 -8.26 5.34 15.08
CA VAL A 286 -8.30 5.49 16.54
C VAL A 286 -8.93 4.25 17.19
N GLY A 287 -8.18 3.56 18.05
CA GLY A 287 -8.65 2.37 18.78
C GLY A 287 -7.69 1.20 18.63
N ALA A 288 -6.54 1.28 19.28
CA ALA A 288 -5.36 0.44 19.03
C ALA A 288 -5.49 -1.06 19.37
N ASP A 289 -6.67 -1.49 19.84
CA ASP A 289 -6.88 -2.84 20.37
C ASP A 289 -7.61 -3.77 19.39
N GLU A 290 -8.36 -3.23 18.44
CA GLU A 290 -9.03 -4.00 17.38
C GLU A 290 -8.67 -3.40 16.02
N VAL A 291 -8.25 -4.27 15.10
CA VAL A 291 -7.62 -3.85 13.86
C VAL A 291 -8.67 -3.39 12.85
N ALA A 292 -9.14 -2.16 13.07
CA ALA A 292 -10.24 -1.44 12.39
C ALA A 292 -9.98 -1.07 10.92
N ALA A 293 -8.84 -1.43 10.35
CA ALA A 293 -8.67 -1.26 8.91
C ALA A 293 -7.90 -2.43 8.34
N ARG A 294 -8.43 -2.94 7.25
CA ARG A 294 -7.82 -3.91 6.36
C ARG A 294 -7.41 -3.22 5.07
N PHE A 295 -6.15 -3.41 4.71
CA PHE A 295 -5.59 -2.90 3.46
C PHE A 295 -5.03 -4.04 2.61
N ASP A 296 -5.35 -4.02 1.33
CA ASP A 296 -4.66 -4.81 0.32
C ASP A 296 -3.69 -3.89 -0.45
N VAL A 297 -2.40 -4.19 -0.40
CA VAL A 297 -1.33 -3.37 -1.02
C VAL A 297 -0.52 -4.22 -1.98
N VAL A 298 -0.86 -4.18 -3.27
CA VAL A 298 -0.33 -5.12 -4.26
C VAL A 298 0.40 -4.38 -5.36
N GLY A 299 1.66 -4.75 -5.61
CA GLY A 299 2.47 -4.18 -6.69
C GLY A 299 2.83 -2.70 -6.52
N CYS A 300 2.57 -2.12 -5.35
CA CYS A 300 2.83 -0.72 -5.07
C CYS A 300 4.32 -0.43 -4.90
N ARG A 301 4.74 0.78 -5.31
CA ARG A 301 6.14 1.21 -5.36
C ARG A 301 6.33 2.56 -4.66
N ALA A 302 7.31 2.68 -3.77
CA ALA A 302 7.60 3.91 -3.05
C ALA A 302 9.10 4.31 -3.07
N TYR A 303 9.43 5.48 -3.62
CA TYR A 303 10.82 5.89 -3.85
C TYR A 303 11.16 7.29 -3.34
N ARG A 304 12.37 7.46 -2.78
CA ARG A 304 12.94 8.79 -2.52
C ARG A 304 12.06 9.71 -1.69
N ASN A 305 11.24 9.15 -0.81
CA ASN A 305 10.44 9.94 0.12
C ASN A 305 11.32 10.35 1.32
N GLY A 306 11.04 11.50 1.93
CA GLY A 306 11.88 12.08 2.98
C GLY A 306 12.02 11.21 4.24
N SER A 307 11.09 10.30 4.48
CA SER A 307 11.09 9.36 5.61
C SER A 307 10.83 7.93 5.15
N HIS A 308 9.58 7.53 4.91
CA HIS A 308 9.23 6.12 4.70
C HIS A 308 8.74 5.83 3.28
N GLY A 309 8.99 4.61 2.80
CA GLY A 309 8.35 4.15 1.57
C GLY A 309 6.86 3.88 1.79
N ILE A 310 6.57 2.83 2.54
CA ILE A 310 5.22 2.43 2.94
C ILE A 310 5.19 2.33 4.46
N GLN A 311 4.31 3.08 5.10
CA GLN A 311 4.06 3.05 6.53
C GLN A 311 2.68 2.45 6.80
N LEU A 312 2.65 1.43 7.65
CA LEU A 312 1.48 0.69 8.09
C LEU A 312 1.34 0.95 9.58
N THR A 313 0.20 1.49 10.02
CA THR A 313 -0.02 1.85 11.43
C THR A 313 -1.35 1.27 11.89
N ASN A 314 -1.35 0.52 13.01
CA ASN A 314 -2.56 -0.02 13.65
C ASN A 314 -3.57 -0.72 12.69
N CYS A 315 -3.08 -1.42 11.67
CA CYS A 315 -3.92 -1.97 10.60
C CYS A 315 -3.63 -3.45 10.31
N ARG A 316 -4.56 -4.11 9.63
CA ARG A 316 -4.43 -5.44 9.06
C ARG A 316 -4.06 -5.27 7.61
N VAL A 317 -3.03 -5.95 7.15
CA VAL A 317 -2.54 -5.71 5.80
C VAL A 317 -2.08 -6.99 5.11
N SER A 318 -2.49 -7.12 3.86
CA SER A 318 -1.93 -8.05 2.89
C SER A 318 -1.10 -7.24 1.89
N ALA A 319 0.22 -7.32 2.00
CA ALA A 319 1.14 -6.62 1.11
C ALA A 319 1.84 -7.62 0.19
N VAL A 320 1.71 -7.48 -1.12
CA VAL A 320 2.26 -8.43 -2.10
C VAL A 320 3.08 -7.70 -3.16
N ASN A 321 4.31 -8.14 -3.39
CA ASN A 321 5.21 -7.56 -4.41
C ASN A 321 5.41 -6.04 -4.25
N VAL A 322 5.44 -5.56 -3.01
CA VAL A 322 5.69 -4.14 -2.72
C VAL A 322 7.17 -3.82 -2.89
N VAL A 323 7.48 -2.66 -3.46
CA VAL A 323 8.86 -2.21 -3.68
C VAL A 323 9.09 -0.87 -3.03
N THR A 324 10.11 -0.77 -2.19
CA THR A 324 10.52 0.49 -1.57
C THR A 324 12.01 0.70 -1.80
N ARG A 325 12.43 1.91 -2.20
CA ARG A 325 13.85 2.20 -2.42
C ARG A 325 14.25 3.63 -2.13
N SER A 326 15.44 3.82 -1.57
CA SER A 326 16.07 5.14 -1.38
C SER A 326 15.22 6.14 -0.59
N ASN A 327 14.39 5.68 0.34
CA ASN A 327 13.67 6.53 1.28
C ASN A 327 14.59 6.97 2.44
N GLY A 328 14.28 8.12 3.04
CA GLY A 328 15.12 8.80 4.04
C GLY A 328 15.21 8.12 5.42
N GLN A 329 14.41 7.08 5.66
CA GLN A 329 14.44 6.23 6.86
C GLN A 329 14.14 4.77 6.49
N SER A 330 12.90 4.31 6.62
CA SER A 330 12.56 2.89 6.41
C SER A 330 11.92 2.66 5.05
N GLY A 331 12.15 1.50 4.46
CA GLY A 331 11.41 1.06 3.28
C GLY A 331 9.96 0.79 3.61
N LEU A 332 9.75 -0.28 4.38
CA LEU A 332 8.47 -0.69 4.93
C LEU A 332 8.50 -0.53 6.45
N LEU A 333 7.62 0.31 6.99
CA LEU A 333 7.46 0.52 8.44
C LEU A 333 6.14 -0.09 8.91
N LEU A 334 6.21 -1.05 9.84
CA LEU A 334 5.08 -1.61 10.57
C LEU A 334 5.13 -1.03 11.99
N ASN A 335 4.12 -0.24 12.35
CA ASN A 335 4.10 0.55 13.57
C ASN A 335 2.82 0.31 14.38
N GLY A 336 2.95 0.09 15.67
CA GLY A 336 1.77 -0.11 16.53
C GLY A 336 1.11 -1.46 16.33
N GLY A 337 -0.22 -1.53 16.44
CA GLY A 337 -1.03 -2.77 16.44
C GLY A 337 -1.18 -3.48 15.10
N VAL A 338 -0.14 -3.45 14.26
CA VAL A 338 -0.20 -4.01 12.89
C VAL A 338 -0.25 -5.53 12.90
N GLN A 339 -1.15 -6.08 12.07
CA GLN A 339 -1.18 -7.48 11.67
C GLN A 339 -0.89 -7.60 10.19
N ALA A 340 0.21 -8.25 9.80
CA ALA A 340 0.70 -8.15 8.42
C ALA A 340 1.07 -9.51 7.82
N SER A 341 0.62 -9.74 6.60
CA SER A 341 1.14 -10.77 5.69
C SER A 341 1.82 -10.08 4.51
N ILE A 342 3.15 -10.13 4.49
CA ILE A 342 3.98 -9.45 3.49
C ILE A 342 4.66 -10.52 2.63
N LEU A 343 4.25 -10.61 1.37
CA LEU A 343 4.75 -11.58 0.41
C LEU A 343 5.63 -10.92 -0.65
N ASN A 344 6.85 -11.44 -0.78
CA ASN A 344 7.84 -11.03 -1.76
C ASN A 344 8.12 -9.50 -1.76
N PRO A 345 8.40 -8.88 -0.60
CA PRO A 345 8.75 -7.47 -0.56
C PRO A 345 10.13 -7.24 -1.18
N ARG A 346 10.36 -6.06 -1.76
CA ARG A 346 11.70 -5.59 -2.10
C ARG A 346 11.95 -4.24 -1.42
N SER A 347 12.98 -4.16 -0.59
CA SER A 347 13.32 -2.95 0.15
C SER A 347 14.82 -2.71 0.16
N ASP A 348 15.28 -1.66 -0.54
CA ASP A 348 16.71 -1.46 -0.74
C ASP A 348 17.19 0.00 -0.76
N ASP A 349 18.46 0.17 -0.39
CA ASP A 349 19.21 1.42 -0.44
C ASP A 349 18.60 2.57 0.40
N HIS A 350 18.03 2.27 1.58
CA HIS A 350 17.45 3.27 2.47
C HIS A 350 18.53 4.00 3.30
N SER A 351 18.42 5.32 3.40
CA SER A 351 19.41 6.15 4.09
C SER A 351 19.00 6.45 5.53
N GLY A 352 19.96 6.61 6.44
CA GLY A 352 19.73 7.05 7.83
C GLY A 352 20.23 6.05 8.86
N PRO A 353 20.69 6.49 10.05
CA PRO A 353 21.43 5.63 10.98
C PRO A 353 20.63 4.43 11.51
N ASN A 354 19.30 4.51 11.44
CA ASN A 354 18.36 3.47 11.88
C ASN A 354 17.43 3.03 10.74
N ALA A 355 17.84 3.27 9.49
CA ALA A 355 17.11 2.89 8.30
C ALA A 355 16.99 1.37 8.22
N GLY A 356 15.77 0.88 8.43
CA GLY A 356 15.43 -0.52 8.23
C GLY A 356 14.80 -0.70 6.86
N GLY A 357 15.23 -1.67 6.07
CA GLY A 357 14.46 -2.04 4.88
C GLY A 357 13.05 -2.45 5.27
N ILE A 358 12.94 -3.38 6.23
CA ILE A 358 11.71 -3.65 6.95
C ILE A 358 11.90 -3.29 8.41
N THR A 359 11.10 -2.36 8.92
CA THR A 359 11.11 -1.96 10.33
C THR A 359 9.80 -2.37 11.00
N ILE A 360 9.89 -3.12 12.10
CA ILE A 360 8.76 -3.54 12.92
C ILE A 360 8.97 -2.92 14.30
N ARG A 361 8.03 -2.09 14.76
CA ARG A 361 8.14 -1.44 16.08
C ARG A 361 6.79 -1.28 16.77
N SER A 362 6.83 -1.27 18.08
CA SER A 362 5.67 -0.86 18.88
C SER A 362 5.49 0.65 18.81
N SER A 363 4.23 1.10 18.93
CA SER A 363 3.89 2.46 19.31
C SER A 363 3.65 2.51 20.83
N ASP A 364 3.41 3.70 21.37
CA ASP A 364 3.09 3.87 22.80
C ASP A 364 1.80 3.15 23.22
N SER A 365 0.90 2.87 22.28
CA SER A 365 -0.43 2.32 22.54
C SER A 365 -0.63 0.88 22.05
N ALA A 366 0.23 0.35 21.18
CA ALA A 366 0.08 -1.00 20.66
C ALA A 366 1.39 -1.61 20.13
N ALA A 367 1.42 -2.94 20.06
CA ALA A 367 2.54 -3.71 19.54
C ALA A 367 2.11 -4.52 18.31
N PRO A 368 3.01 -4.74 17.34
CA PRO A 368 2.72 -5.58 16.18
C PRO A 368 2.35 -7.00 16.61
N ARG A 369 1.42 -7.64 15.90
CA ARG A 369 0.95 -9.01 16.18
C ARG A 369 0.85 -9.80 14.89
N HIS A 370 1.28 -11.06 14.87
CA HIS A 370 1.19 -11.92 13.69
C HIS A 370 1.77 -11.30 12.42
N VAL A 371 3.03 -10.89 12.48
CA VAL A 371 3.75 -10.37 11.31
C VAL A 371 4.43 -11.53 10.59
N VAL A 372 4.06 -11.76 9.34
CA VAL A 372 4.69 -12.74 8.47
C VAL A 372 5.31 -12.03 7.27
N VAL A 373 6.61 -12.20 7.10
CA VAL A 373 7.36 -11.78 5.91
C VAL A 373 7.89 -13.02 5.21
N TYR A 374 7.45 -13.25 3.98
CA TYR A 374 7.80 -14.43 3.20
C TYR A 374 8.39 -14.05 1.84
N GLY A 375 9.54 -14.59 1.49
CA GLY A 375 10.20 -14.32 0.21
C GLY A 375 10.87 -12.95 0.14
N GLY A 376 11.22 -12.53 -1.08
CA GLY A 376 11.67 -11.17 -1.36
C GLY A 376 13.09 -10.85 -0.90
N ALA A 377 13.39 -9.57 -0.83
CA ALA A 377 14.70 -9.04 -0.50
C ALA A 377 14.59 -7.75 0.32
N SER A 378 15.40 -7.67 1.37
CA SER A 378 15.71 -6.43 2.06
C SER A 378 17.23 -6.29 2.08
N THR A 379 17.80 -5.36 1.31
CA THR A 379 19.26 -5.34 1.03
C THR A 379 19.83 -3.93 1.04
N ASN A 380 21.12 -3.79 1.35
CA ASN A 380 21.83 -2.50 1.30
C ASN A 380 21.21 -1.39 2.17
N ASN A 381 20.72 -1.77 3.35
CA ASN A 381 20.19 -0.83 4.33
C ASN A 381 21.12 -0.80 5.56
N SER A 382 20.99 0.20 6.44
CA SER A 382 21.71 0.14 7.71
C SER A 382 21.34 -1.12 8.50
N HIS A 383 20.04 -1.45 8.51
CA HIS A 383 19.53 -2.75 8.91
C HIS A 383 18.59 -3.30 7.83
N ASN A 384 18.74 -4.55 7.42
CA ASN A 384 17.81 -5.10 6.43
C ASN A 384 16.45 -5.41 7.08
N VAL A 385 16.45 -6.03 8.25
CA VAL A 385 15.27 -6.12 9.10
C VAL A 385 15.60 -5.54 10.48
N ARG A 386 14.76 -4.65 10.96
CA ARG A 386 14.89 -4.00 12.28
C ARG A 386 13.63 -4.26 13.10
N ILE A 387 13.75 -5.02 14.17
CA ILE A 387 12.67 -5.29 15.12
C ILE A 387 12.92 -4.48 16.39
N ALA A 388 12.28 -3.31 16.48
CA ALA A 388 12.31 -2.39 17.62
C ALA A 388 11.01 -2.46 18.42
N SER A 389 10.55 -3.67 18.69
CA SER A 389 9.27 -3.92 19.35
C SER A 389 9.53 -4.65 20.67
N GLY A 390 8.82 -4.26 21.74
CA GLY A 390 9.07 -4.79 23.09
C GLY A 390 8.52 -6.20 23.31
N SER A 391 8.58 -6.69 24.56
CA SER A 391 8.11 -8.03 24.96
C SER A 391 6.62 -8.31 24.70
N ASN A 392 5.80 -7.27 24.52
CA ASN A 392 4.36 -7.39 24.18
C ASN A 392 4.09 -7.65 22.70
N THR A 393 5.12 -7.80 21.86
CA THR A 393 4.99 -8.09 20.44
C THR A 393 4.48 -9.52 20.25
N GLY A 394 3.51 -9.71 19.35
CA GLY A 394 3.07 -11.04 18.96
C GLY A 394 4.10 -11.78 18.10
N PRO A 395 3.75 -12.97 17.60
CA PRO A 395 4.63 -13.77 16.74
C PRO A 395 5.11 -13.01 15.50
N ILE A 396 6.41 -13.11 15.21
CA ILE A 396 7.05 -12.60 13.99
C ILE A 396 7.71 -13.76 13.25
N THR A 397 7.38 -13.92 11.97
CA THR A 397 8.01 -14.90 11.08
C THR A 397 8.71 -14.21 9.92
N LEU A 398 10.00 -14.46 9.76
CA LEU A 398 10.81 -14.07 8.60
C LEU A 398 11.25 -15.34 7.88
N ARG A 399 10.85 -15.52 6.63
CA ARG A 399 11.11 -16.75 5.89
C ARG A 399 11.49 -16.50 4.44
N ASP A 400 12.48 -17.25 3.95
CA ASP A 400 12.89 -17.26 2.53
C ASP A 400 13.26 -15.86 2.00
N ILE A 401 13.80 -14.98 2.86
CA ILE A 401 14.12 -13.58 2.55
C ILE A 401 15.63 -13.36 2.36
N ASP A 402 16.01 -12.54 1.38
CA ASP A 402 17.41 -12.09 1.23
C ASP A 402 17.70 -10.88 2.11
N LEU A 403 18.64 -11.03 3.06
CA LEU A 403 19.09 -10.02 4.01
C LEU A 403 20.57 -9.65 3.81
N ARG A 404 21.14 -9.83 2.61
CA ARG A 404 22.55 -9.47 2.35
C ARG A 404 22.79 -7.95 2.24
N GLY A 405 24.05 -7.56 2.43
CA GLY A 405 24.51 -6.19 2.17
C GLY A 405 24.11 -5.16 3.23
N ALA A 406 23.63 -5.56 4.40
CA ALA A 406 23.37 -4.60 5.48
C ALA A 406 24.66 -3.89 5.90
N GLU A 407 24.62 -2.57 6.09
CA GLU A 407 25.79 -1.81 6.53
C GLU A 407 26.19 -2.12 7.98
N ARG A 408 25.19 -2.37 8.85
CA ARG A 408 25.42 -2.70 10.26
C ARG A 408 25.10 -4.16 10.56
N ARG A 409 23.83 -4.55 10.41
CA ARG A 409 23.37 -5.92 10.71
C ARG A 409 22.22 -6.34 9.78
N PRO A 410 22.24 -7.56 9.23
CA PRO A 410 21.12 -8.12 8.46
C PRO A 410 19.80 -8.10 9.24
N LEU A 411 19.84 -8.58 10.49
CA LEU A 411 18.73 -8.53 11.44
C LEU A 411 19.18 -7.81 12.71
N TRP A 412 18.40 -6.83 13.15
CA TRP A 412 18.59 -6.18 14.45
C TRP A 412 17.36 -6.38 15.32
N LEU A 413 17.60 -6.75 16.57
CA LEU A 413 16.60 -6.90 17.62
C LEU A 413 16.85 -5.81 18.66
N GLY A 414 15.77 -5.20 19.16
CA GLY A 414 15.81 -4.32 20.32
C GLY A 414 16.19 -5.04 21.61
N GLU A 415 16.21 -4.30 22.72
CA GLU A 415 16.57 -4.84 24.04
C GLU A 415 15.68 -6.03 24.45
N ASP A 416 14.39 -5.92 24.16
CA ASP A 416 13.43 -7.01 24.36
C ASP A 416 13.10 -7.66 23.01
N ALA A 417 13.74 -8.79 22.72
CA ALA A 417 13.36 -9.57 21.54
C ALA A 417 11.89 -10.02 21.66
N PRO A 418 11.12 -10.05 20.55
CA PRO A 418 9.77 -10.60 20.57
C PRO A 418 9.81 -12.06 21.08
N PRO A 419 8.84 -12.48 21.91
CA PRO A 419 8.85 -13.79 22.56
C PRO A 419 8.82 -14.95 21.56
N GLU A 420 8.20 -14.74 20.39
CA GLU A 420 8.08 -15.72 19.33
C GLU A 420 8.62 -15.17 18.00
N LEU A 421 9.94 -15.28 17.81
CA LEU A 421 10.62 -14.95 16.56
C LEU A 421 11.03 -16.23 15.83
N THR A 422 10.50 -16.42 14.62
CA THR A 422 10.94 -17.48 13.71
C THR A 422 11.70 -16.87 12.53
N VAL A 423 12.95 -17.30 12.32
CA VAL A 423 13.75 -16.90 11.17
C VAL A 423 14.29 -18.14 10.45
N SER A 424 13.86 -18.36 9.21
CA SER A 424 14.23 -19.54 8.41
C SER A 424 14.60 -19.17 6.98
N ASN A 425 15.63 -19.85 6.44
CA ASN A 425 16.10 -19.65 5.07
C ASN A 425 16.40 -18.17 4.70
N ALA A 426 16.93 -17.40 5.66
CA ALA A 426 17.28 -16.00 5.43
C ALA A 426 18.70 -15.87 4.86
N SER A 427 18.83 -15.49 3.58
CA SER A 427 20.15 -15.31 2.97
C SER A 427 20.88 -14.13 3.61
N GLY A 428 22.17 -14.29 3.91
CA GLY A 428 22.94 -13.27 4.66
C GLY A 428 22.71 -13.31 6.18
N TYR A 429 21.86 -14.19 6.69
CA TYR A 429 21.63 -14.38 8.13
C TYR A 429 21.39 -15.87 8.46
N ARG A 430 22.48 -16.63 8.65
CA ARG A 430 22.42 -18.08 8.83
C ARG A 430 21.91 -18.43 10.24
N THR A 431 20.71 -18.99 10.34
CA THR A 431 20.08 -19.38 11.62
C THR A 431 20.16 -20.86 11.94
N THR A 432 20.37 -21.69 10.92
CA THR A 432 20.66 -23.12 11.08
C THR A 432 21.92 -23.48 10.32
N ASN A 433 22.69 -24.39 10.87
CA ASN A 433 23.84 -24.97 10.18
C ASN A 433 24.03 -26.42 10.62
N ARG A 434 24.65 -27.20 9.75
CA ARG A 434 24.98 -28.60 10.00
C ARG A 434 26.22 -28.97 9.22
N GLY A 435 26.95 -29.95 9.72
CA GLY A 435 28.15 -30.43 9.06
C GLY A 435 28.69 -31.69 9.69
N ASP A 436 29.86 -32.09 9.22
CA ASP A 436 30.73 -33.03 9.88
C ASP A 436 31.98 -32.32 10.40
N GLN A 437 32.44 -32.73 11.58
CA GLN A 437 33.72 -32.30 12.14
C GLN A 437 34.63 -33.52 12.27
N THR A 438 35.88 -33.37 11.90
CA THR A 438 36.91 -34.39 12.01
C THR A 438 38.08 -33.84 12.81
N GLU A 439 38.54 -34.59 13.79
CA GLU A 439 39.70 -34.28 14.63
C GLU A 439 40.52 -35.54 14.87
N SER A 440 41.75 -35.35 15.35
CA SER A 440 42.64 -36.44 15.75
C SER A 440 42.76 -36.46 17.27
N GLY A 441 42.52 -37.63 17.88
CA GLY A 441 42.87 -37.85 19.28
C GLY A 441 44.39 -37.92 19.44
N ASP A 442 44.91 -37.46 20.57
CA ASP A 442 46.32 -37.52 20.94
C ASP A 442 46.56 -38.26 22.27
N GLY A 443 45.50 -38.82 22.88
CA GLY A 443 45.54 -39.45 24.20
C GLY A 443 45.64 -38.46 25.37
N SER A 444 45.61 -37.15 25.13
CA SER A 444 45.79 -36.12 26.17
C SER A 444 44.73 -35.02 26.16
N ALA A 445 44.29 -34.58 24.98
CA ALA A 445 43.25 -33.59 24.78
C ALA A 445 41.87 -34.20 25.07
N SER A 446 41.13 -33.55 25.95
CA SER A 446 39.74 -33.93 26.27
C SER A 446 38.71 -33.05 25.56
N THR A 447 39.11 -31.93 24.97
CA THR A 447 38.20 -30.89 24.49
C THR A 447 38.49 -30.55 23.03
N PHE A 448 37.45 -30.57 22.21
CA PHE A 448 37.50 -30.30 20.78
C PHE A 448 36.49 -29.20 20.45
N ARG A 449 36.89 -28.19 19.67
CA ARG A 449 36.10 -26.97 19.42
C ARG A 449 36.11 -26.61 17.95
N TRP A 450 34.96 -26.28 17.38
CA TRP A 450 34.83 -25.81 16.00
C TRP A 450 33.73 -24.76 15.82
N GLU A 451 33.91 -23.88 14.84
CA GLU A 451 32.95 -22.81 14.54
C GLU A 451 31.66 -23.37 13.93
N HIS A 452 30.51 -22.95 14.44
CA HIS A 452 29.21 -23.36 13.90
C HIS A 452 28.74 -22.49 12.73
N GLY A 453 29.35 -21.31 12.51
CA GLY A 453 29.05 -20.41 11.40
C GLY A 453 27.62 -19.84 11.36
N LEU A 454 26.96 -19.77 12.51
CA LEU A 454 25.64 -19.13 12.65
C LEU A 454 25.83 -17.63 12.87
N ALA A 455 24.81 -16.84 12.54
CA ALA A 455 24.83 -15.40 12.78
C ALA A 455 24.63 -15.02 14.26
N GLU A 456 24.12 -15.95 15.08
CA GLU A 456 23.82 -15.79 16.51
C GLU A 456 24.21 -17.07 17.25
N GLN A 457 24.38 -16.96 18.58
CA GLN A 457 24.61 -18.11 19.45
C GLN A 457 23.49 -19.15 19.28
N PRO A 458 23.81 -20.45 19.09
CA PRO A 458 22.79 -21.48 19.00
C PRO A 458 22.02 -21.61 20.32
N ARG A 459 20.70 -21.84 20.23
CA ARG A 459 19.84 -22.24 21.35
C ARG A 459 19.79 -23.75 21.53
N SER A 460 20.11 -24.48 20.47
CA SER A 460 20.19 -25.94 20.48
C SER A 460 21.31 -26.41 19.57
N VAL A 461 22.02 -27.43 20.04
CA VAL A 461 23.07 -28.13 19.30
C VAL A 461 22.87 -29.63 19.47
N SER A 462 22.98 -30.37 18.38
CA SER A 462 23.02 -31.84 18.38
C SER A 462 24.36 -32.29 17.81
N VAL A 463 25.04 -33.17 18.52
CA VAL A 463 26.31 -33.79 18.09
C VAL A 463 26.15 -35.30 18.17
N THR A 464 26.41 -35.99 17.07
CA THR A 464 26.32 -37.45 16.95
C THR A 464 27.67 -37.99 16.50
N PRO A 465 28.30 -38.91 17.27
CA PRO A 465 29.52 -39.58 16.83
C PRO A 465 29.33 -40.31 15.50
N ALA A 466 30.26 -40.11 14.58
CA ALA A 466 30.31 -40.78 13.28
C ALA A 466 31.38 -41.89 13.22
N THR A 467 32.23 -42.01 14.26
CA THR A 467 33.24 -43.07 14.40
C THR A 467 33.19 -43.73 15.78
N PRO A 468 33.67 -44.98 15.91
CA PRO A 468 33.79 -45.66 17.21
C PRO A 468 34.66 -44.89 18.22
N ALA A 469 35.77 -44.29 17.79
CA ALA A 469 36.65 -43.53 18.68
C ALA A 469 35.97 -42.25 19.21
N ALA A 470 35.06 -41.64 18.43
CA ALA A 470 34.25 -40.52 18.88
C ALA A 470 33.08 -40.93 19.80
N ALA A 471 32.72 -42.22 19.87
CA ALA A 471 31.54 -42.69 20.61
C ALA A 471 31.74 -42.79 22.14
N GLY A 472 32.92 -42.42 22.66
CA GLY A 472 33.15 -42.29 24.10
C GLY A 472 32.20 -41.29 24.77
N PRO A 473 32.04 -41.33 26.09
CA PRO A 473 31.17 -40.38 26.79
C PRO A 473 31.74 -38.95 26.74
N PHE A 474 30.95 -38.02 26.18
CA PHE A 474 31.26 -36.59 26.12
C PHE A 474 30.05 -35.73 26.52
N SER A 475 30.31 -34.46 26.84
CA SER A 475 29.31 -33.39 26.94
C SER A 475 29.47 -32.42 25.79
N VAL A 476 28.36 -31.80 25.37
CA VAL A 476 28.35 -30.73 24.36
C VAL A 476 28.07 -29.41 25.07
N THR A 477 28.92 -28.43 24.83
CA THR A 477 28.70 -27.03 25.18
C THR A 477 28.74 -26.19 23.90
N HIS A 478 28.19 -24.98 23.96
CA HIS A 478 28.24 -24.04 22.86
C HIS A 478 28.28 -22.62 23.41
N ASP A 479 29.05 -21.76 22.75
CA ASP A 479 29.10 -20.33 23.03
C ASP A 479 28.79 -19.53 21.76
N GLY A 480 29.10 -18.24 21.77
CA GLY A 480 28.69 -17.32 20.71
C GLY A 480 29.22 -17.66 19.31
N ASP A 481 30.33 -18.38 19.19
CA ASP A 481 30.94 -18.70 17.88
C ASP A 481 31.24 -20.19 17.65
N ALA A 482 31.24 -21.04 18.68
CA ALA A 482 31.66 -22.43 18.54
C ALA A 482 30.80 -23.47 19.26
N ILE A 483 30.92 -24.70 18.76
CA ILE A 483 30.48 -25.93 19.44
C ILE A 483 31.72 -26.54 20.07
N GLU A 484 31.58 -27.02 21.30
CA GLU A 484 32.63 -27.69 22.05
C GLU A 484 32.15 -29.07 22.53
N VAL A 485 32.99 -30.08 22.28
CA VAL A 485 32.81 -31.45 22.76
C VAL A 485 33.90 -31.74 23.78
N THR A 486 33.49 -32.07 25.01
CA THR A 486 34.42 -32.42 26.09
C THR A 486 34.20 -33.87 26.53
N TYR A 487 35.21 -34.71 26.30
CA TYR A 487 35.24 -36.09 26.74
C TYR A 487 35.60 -36.21 28.22
N ARG A 488 35.03 -37.21 28.88
CA ARG A 488 35.41 -37.55 30.26
C ARG A 488 36.83 -38.11 30.37
N THR A 489 37.27 -38.83 29.33
CA THR A 489 38.61 -39.39 29.19
C THR A 489 39.11 -39.02 27.80
N ALA A 490 40.34 -38.51 27.69
CA ALA A 490 40.93 -38.16 26.40
C ALA A 490 40.83 -39.35 25.43
N PRO A 491 40.29 -39.14 24.21
CA PRO A 491 40.22 -40.21 23.21
C PRO A 491 41.60 -40.73 22.84
N GLU A 492 41.67 -42.01 22.45
CA GLU A 492 42.93 -42.64 22.04
C GLU A 492 43.58 -41.91 20.87
N GLN A 493 44.92 -42.00 20.81
CA GLN A 493 45.68 -41.42 19.73
C GLN A 493 45.28 -42.04 18.38
N GLY A 494 45.00 -41.21 17.38
CA GLY A 494 44.74 -41.66 16.03
C GLY A 494 44.47 -40.51 15.06
N ASP A 495 44.88 -40.67 13.81
CA ASP A 495 44.68 -39.67 12.77
C ASP A 495 43.23 -39.70 12.28
N ASP A 496 42.56 -38.55 12.30
CA ASP A 496 41.16 -38.35 11.87
C ASP A 496 40.18 -39.37 12.49
N ASN A 497 40.54 -39.92 13.65
CA ASN A 497 39.80 -41.00 14.28
C ASN A 497 38.53 -40.49 14.95
N LEU A 498 38.46 -39.19 15.29
CA LEU A 498 37.29 -38.57 15.88
C LEU A 498 36.48 -37.86 14.80
N ARG A 499 35.23 -38.29 14.60
CA ARG A 499 34.31 -37.64 13.68
C ARG A 499 32.93 -37.50 14.29
N TRP A 500 32.30 -36.36 14.05
CA TRP A 500 30.93 -36.07 14.50
C TRP A 500 30.09 -35.51 13.37
N TRP A 501 28.82 -35.91 13.29
CA TRP A 501 27.79 -35.13 12.61
C TRP A 501 27.19 -34.15 13.60
N TRP A 502 27.02 -32.91 13.19
CA TRP A 502 26.47 -31.87 14.05
C TRP A 502 25.39 -31.06 13.35
N SER A 503 24.46 -30.54 14.14
CA SER A 503 23.51 -29.50 13.73
C SER A 503 23.36 -28.46 14.85
N ALA A 504 23.15 -27.22 14.45
CA ALA A 504 22.95 -26.09 15.35
C ALA A 504 21.81 -25.22 14.85
N ASN A 505 21.00 -24.69 15.78
CA ASN A 505 19.89 -23.78 15.49
C ASN A 505 19.86 -22.63 16.51
N ALA A 506 19.78 -21.39 16.01
CA ALA A 506 19.74 -20.16 16.78
C ALA A 506 18.33 -19.73 17.25
N TYR A 507 17.25 -20.27 16.68
CA TYR A 507 15.87 -19.85 16.99
C TYR A 507 14.96 -20.99 17.42
#